data_AF-T1FLA5-F1
#
_entry.id   AF-T1FLA5-F1
#
_cell.length_a   1.000
_cell.length_b   1.000
_cell.length_c   1.000
_cell.angle_alpha   90.00
_cell.angle_beta   90.00
_cell.angle_gamma   90.00
#
_symmetry.space_group_name_H-M   'P 1'
#
loop_
_entity.id
_entity.type
_entity.pdbx_description
1 polymer ?
#
loop_
_entity_poly.entity_id
_entity_poly.type
_entity_poly.pdbx_seq_one_letter_code
_entity_poly.pdbx_strand_id
1 'polypeptide(L)'
;VDFAIKLVGGGVLGRGCVQEEMRFLICPDLIVARLFTEELDDNECLLVTGAERFSSYECYSHTFKWSRPYHDAALFDKHGRRLTQVVAMDALHFTEENEQLTEEKTARELNKAIITS
;
A
#
# COMPACT_ATOMS: atom_id res chain seq x y z
N VAL A 1 4.03 -1.16 -5.53
CA VAL A 1 2.57 -1.30 -5.43
C VAL A 1 2.23 -1.80 -4.05
N ASP A 2 1.30 -1.13 -3.39
CA ASP A 2 0.66 -1.58 -2.17
C ASP A 2 -0.79 -1.94 -2.49
N PHE A 3 -1.22 -3.17 -2.16
CA PHE A 3 -2.61 -3.57 -2.34
C PHE A 3 -3.42 -2.96 -1.21
N ALA A 4 -3.92 -1.76 -1.46
CA ALA A 4 -4.62 -0.98 -0.48
C ALA A 4 -6.08 -1.42 -0.36
N ILE A 5 -6.67 -1.19 0.80
CA ILE A 5 -8.11 -0.96 0.88
C ILE A 5 -8.37 0.49 0.41
N LYS A 6 -9.59 0.80 -0.07
CA LYS A 6 -9.97 2.18 -0.42
C LYS A 6 -9.59 3.20 0.67
N LEU A 7 -9.67 2.78 1.93
CA LEU A 7 -9.08 3.48 3.07
C LEU A 7 -7.61 3.10 3.24
N VAL A 8 -6.72 3.99 2.79
CA VAL A 8 -5.25 3.83 2.82
C VAL A 8 -4.74 3.37 4.20
N GLY A 9 -3.84 2.39 4.21
CA GLY A 9 -3.27 1.75 5.39
C GLY A 9 -4.20 0.73 6.06
N GLY A 10 -5.37 0.46 5.50
CA GLY A 10 -6.28 -0.59 5.91
C GLY A 10 -6.49 -0.68 7.42
N GLY A 11 -6.17 -1.84 7.98
CA GLY A 11 -6.27 -2.15 9.40
C GLY A 11 -5.00 -1.91 10.22
N VAL A 12 -4.05 -1.07 9.77
CA VAL A 12 -2.72 -0.94 10.40
C VAL A 12 -2.78 -0.50 11.87
N LEU A 13 -3.78 0.30 12.25
CA LEU A 13 -4.02 0.72 13.64
C LEU A 13 -4.94 -0.25 14.41
N GLY A 14 -5.36 -1.35 13.76
CA GLY A 14 -6.29 -2.34 14.28
C GLY A 14 -5.67 -3.74 14.30
N ARG A 15 -6.30 -4.69 13.60
CA ARG A 15 -5.90 -6.11 13.57
C ARG A 15 -5.36 -6.55 12.20
N GLY A 16 -5.21 -5.62 11.26
CA GLY A 16 -4.70 -5.92 9.93
C GLY A 16 -3.22 -6.30 10.00
N CYS A 17 -2.83 -7.33 9.25
CA CYS A 17 -1.45 -7.80 9.19
C CYS A 17 -1.16 -8.47 7.83
N VAL A 18 -1.78 -7.99 6.76
CA VAL A 18 -1.48 -8.48 5.42
C VAL A 18 -0.54 -7.47 4.73
N GLN A 19 -0.40 -7.53 3.41
CA GLN A 19 0.62 -6.78 2.68
C GLN A 19 0.64 -5.27 3.02
N GLU A 20 -0.51 -4.60 2.98
CA GLU A 20 -0.64 -3.16 3.26
C GLU A 20 -0.22 -2.82 4.69
N GLU A 21 -0.79 -3.48 5.70
CA GLU A 21 -0.44 -3.15 7.08
C GLU A 21 1.01 -3.49 7.39
N MET A 22 1.52 -4.61 6.88
CA MET A 22 2.93 -4.96 7.03
C MET A 22 3.84 -3.90 6.40
N ARG A 23 3.45 -3.32 5.25
CA ARG A 23 4.21 -2.24 4.61
C ARG A 23 4.20 -0.97 5.45
N PHE A 24 3.04 -0.58 5.98
CA PHE A 24 2.92 0.59 6.85
C PHE A 24 3.66 0.41 8.18
N LEU A 25 3.77 -0.81 8.71
CA LEU A 25 4.53 -1.08 9.93
C LEU A 25 6.04 -0.97 9.73
N ILE A 26 6.57 -1.42 8.59
CA ILE A 26 8.01 -1.32 8.31
C ILE A 26 8.41 0.06 7.77
N CYS A 27 7.46 0.81 7.21
CA CYS A 27 7.59 2.18 6.71
C CYS A 27 6.55 3.10 7.38
N PRO A 28 6.68 3.42 8.69
CA PRO A 28 5.69 4.17 9.46
C PRO A 28 5.38 5.57 8.93
N ASP A 29 6.23 6.18 8.10
CA ASP A 29 5.93 7.44 7.41
C ASP A 29 4.63 7.36 6.60
N LEU A 30 4.28 6.16 6.11
CA LEU A 30 3.06 5.92 5.35
C LEU A 30 1.79 6.07 6.22
N ILE A 31 1.88 5.80 7.53
CA ILE A 31 0.74 5.92 8.45
C ILE A 31 0.20 7.35 8.50
N VAL A 32 1.09 8.34 8.36
CA VAL A 32 0.74 9.76 8.37
C VAL A 32 -0.20 10.11 7.21
N ALA A 33 -0.15 9.39 6.08
CA ALA A 33 -1.07 9.62 4.96
C ALA A 33 -2.55 9.46 5.36
N ARG A 34 -2.84 8.60 6.35
CA ARG A 34 -4.21 8.42 6.87
C ARG A 34 -4.82 9.66 7.50
N LEU A 35 -3.98 10.61 7.90
CA LEU A 35 -4.45 11.83 8.55
C LEU A 35 -5.15 12.78 7.57
N PHE A 36 -4.78 12.74 6.29
CA PHE A 36 -5.19 13.73 5.29
C PHE A 36 -5.63 13.13 3.95
N THR A 37 -5.69 11.80 3.85
CA THR A 37 -6.21 11.10 2.67
C THR A 37 -7.59 10.51 2.99
N GLU A 38 -8.61 10.95 2.26
CA GLU A 38 -9.96 10.36 2.29
C GLU A 38 -9.97 8.98 1.59
N GLU A 39 -11.10 8.29 1.64
CA GLU A 39 -11.32 7.05 0.89
C GLU A 39 -11.13 7.28 -0.63
N LEU A 40 -10.34 6.43 -1.28
CA LEU A 40 -10.03 6.54 -2.70
C LEU A 40 -11.24 6.15 -3.57
N ASP A 41 -11.59 7.01 -4.54
CA ASP A 41 -12.57 6.67 -5.57
C ASP A 41 -11.96 5.75 -6.65
N ASP A 42 -12.77 5.15 -7.52
CA ASP A 42 -12.37 4.18 -8.55
C ASP A 42 -11.36 4.72 -9.58
N ASN A 43 -11.22 6.04 -9.68
CA ASN A 43 -10.25 6.74 -10.52
C ASN A 43 -9.14 7.43 -9.72
N GLU A 44 -8.95 7.10 -8.45
CA GLU A 44 -7.93 7.71 -7.60
C GLU A 44 -6.87 6.70 -7.12
N CYS A 45 -5.68 7.20 -6.85
CA CYS A 45 -4.61 6.46 -6.19
C CYS A 45 -3.78 7.42 -5.34
N LEU A 46 -3.04 6.89 -4.37
CA LEU A 46 -2.12 7.67 -3.56
C LEU A 46 -0.68 7.27 -3.86
N LEU A 47 0.13 8.23 -4.35
CA LEU A 47 1.57 8.07 -4.52
C LEU A 47 2.33 8.75 -3.37
N VAL A 48 3.08 7.96 -2.62
CA VAL A 48 4.01 8.44 -1.59
C VAL A 48 5.45 8.23 -2.05
N THR A 49 6.22 9.31 -2.12
CA THR A 49 7.65 9.28 -2.45
C THR A 49 8.48 9.63 -1.23
N GLY A 50 9.50 8.82 -0.93
CA GLY A 50 10.47 9.11 0.13
C GLY A 50 10.28 8.34 1.43
N ALA A 51 9.29 7.45 1.53
CA ALA A 51 9.07 6.64 2.73
C ALA A 51 10.30 5.75 3.03
N GLU A 52 10.81 5.83 4.25
CA GLU A 52 11.94 5.04 4.72
C GLU A 52 11.47 3.70 5.28
N ARG A 53 12.25 2.65 5.03
CA ARG A 53 12.07 1.37 5.75
C ARG A 53 12.94 1.35 7.00
N PHE A 54 12.31 1.13 8.15
CA PHE A 54 13.01 1.08 9.45
C PHE A 54 13.13 -0.34 10.01
N SER A 55 12.27 -1.27 9.59
CA SER A 55 12.19 -2.61 10.19
C SER A 55 12.37 -3.74 9.18
N SER A 56 13.17 -4.72 9.56
CA SER A 56 13.17 -6.05 8.95
C SER A 56 12.10 -6.91 9.61
N TYR A 57 11.53 -7.83 8.85
CA TYR A 57 10.52 -8.75 9.36
C TYR A 57 10.71 -10.15 8.77
N GLU A 58 10.10 -11.12 9.42
CA GLU A 58 9.99 -12.50 8.98
C GLU A 58 8.52 -12.90 8.91
N CYS A 59 8.24 -13.90 8.07
CA CYS A 59 6.93 -14.50 7.92
C CYS A 59 5.84 -13.51 7.45
N TYR A 60 4.55 -13.87 7.59
CA TYR A 60 3.42 -13.13 7.02
C TYR A 60 2.15 -13.30 7.87
N SER A 61 1.25 -12.31 7.87
CA SER A 61 -0.03 -12.41 8.58
C SER A 61 0.13 -12.78 10.06
N HIS A 62 -0.63 -13.74 10.56
CA HIS A 62 -0.60 -14.21 11.94
C HIS A 62 0.79 -14.70 12.42
N THR A 63 1.73 -14.99 11.51
CA THR A 63 3.11 -15.36 11.85
C THR A 63 4.10 -14.22 11.73
N PHE A 64 3.65 -13.02 11.30
CA PHE A 64 4.48 -11.84 11.12
C PHE A 64 5.25 -11.51 12.39
N LYS A 65 6.55 -11.34 12.24
CA LYS A 65 7.44 -11.04 13.36
C LYS A 65 8.47 -10.02 12.94
N TRP A 66 8.61 -8.96 13.74
CA TRP A 66 9.76 -8.07 13.64
C TRP A 66 11.05 -8.85 13.89
N SER A 67 12.04 -8.69 13.01
CA SER A 67 13.31 -9.42 13.13
C SER A 67 14.44 -8.54 13.67
N ARG A 68 14.65 -7.35 13.08
CA ARG A 68 15.73 -6.43 13.44
C ARG A 68 15.54 -5.03 12.84
N PRO A 69 16.29 -4.02 13.29
CA PRO A 69 16.37 -2.74 12.59
C PRO A 69 16.82 -2.93 11.13
N TYR A 70 16.29 -2.13 10.22
CA TYR A 70 16.69 -2.07 8.82
C TYR A 70 17.38 -0.73 8.56
N HIS A 71 18.59 -0.77 8.03
CA HIS A 71 19.28 0.41 7.53
C HIS A 71 18.93 0.57 6.06
N ASP A 72 18.09 1.55 5.75
CA ASP A 72 17.64 1.78 4.38
C ASP A 72 18.77 2.39 3.54
N ALA A 73 19.24 1.61 2.56
CA ALA A 73 20.30 1.99 1.64
C ALA A 73 19.78 2.74 0.40
N ALA A 74 18.47 3.03 0.32
CA ALA A 74 17.91 3.82 -0.76
C ALA A 74 18.60 5.19 -0.84
N LEU A 75 19.04 5.55 -2.05
CA LEU A 75 19.62 6.86 -2.34
C LEU A 75 18.58 7.97 -2.17
N PHE A 76 19.03 9.22 -2.21
CA PHE A 76 18.17 10.39 -2.14
C PHE A 76 18.05 11.07 -3.50
N ASP A 77 16.89 11.66 -3.78
CA ASP A 77 16.71 12.58 -4.89
C ASP A 77 17.25 13.99 -4.57
N LYS A 78 17.14 14.90 -5.54
CA LYS A 78 17.54 16.31 -5.40
C LYS A 78 16.75 17.08 -4.32
N HIS A 79 15.65 16.53 -3.83
CA HIS A 79 14.79 17.11 -2.79
C HIS A 79 15.04 16.48 -1.41
N GLY A 80 16.02 15.59 -1.28
CA GLY A 80 16.33 14.92 -0.02
C GLY A 80 15.33 13.82 0.35
N ARG A 81 14.51 13.34 -0.59
CA ARG A 81 13.59 12.21 -0.38
C ARG A 81 14.28 10.93 -0.79
N ARG A 82 14.03 9.82 -0.08
CA ARG A 82 14.51 8.51 -0.52
C ARG A 82 13.93 8.16 -1.88
N LEU A 83 14.71 7.48 -2.72
CA LEU A 83 14.30 6.93 -4.02
C LEU A 83 13.42 5.68 -3.84
N THR A 84 12.39 5.80 -3.01
CA THR A 84 11.37 4.80 -2.74
C THR A 84 10.03 5.42 -3.09
N GLN A 85 9.28 4.75 -3.95
CA GLN A 85 7.91 5.13 -4.32
C GLN A 85 6.95 4.02 -3.93
N VAL A 86 5.89 4.40 -3.22
CA VAL A 86 4.80 3.51 -2.84
C VAL A 86 3.54 4.07 -3.44
N VAL A 87 2.85 3.24 -4.22
CA VAL A 87 1.53 3.58 -4.76
C VAL A 87 0.51 2.70 -4.05
N ALA A 88 -0.43 3.32 -3.36
CA ALA A 88 -1.60 2.67 -2.79
C ALA A 88 -2.75 2.76 -3.81
N MET A 89 -3.24 1.59 -4.22
CA MET A 89 -4.39 1.44 -5.09
C MET A 89 -5.21 0.23 -4.62
N ASP A 90 -6.52 0.34 -4.71
CA ASP A 90 -7.45 -0.65 -4.20
C ASP A 90 -8.04 -1.53 -5.31
N ALA A 91 -8.10 -2.83 -5.05
CA ALA A 91 -8.80 -3.78 -5.90
C ALA A 91 -10.24 -3.98 -5.39
N LEU A 92 -11.16 -4.28 -6.30
CA LEU A 92 -12.49 -4.72 -5.92
C LEU A 92 -12.43 -6.04 -5.16
N HIS A 93 -13.26 -6.15 -4.13
CA HIS A 93 -13.44 -7.40 -3.39
C HIS A 93 -14.52 -8.23 -4.07
N PHE A 94 -14.15 -9.41 -4.57
CA PHE A 94 -15.08 -10.36 -5.20
C PHE A 94 -15.37 -11.52 -4.27
N THR A 95 -16.64 -11.84 -4.09
CA THR A 95 -17.07 -13.05 -3.37
C THR A 95 -17.27 -14.24 -4.31
N GLU A 96 -17.65 -13.96 -5.56
CA GLU A 96 -17.86 -14.96 -6.61
C GLU A 96 -16.82 -14.78 -7.73
N GLU A 97 -16.14 -15.86 -8.11
CA GLU A 97 -15.01 -15.79 -9.05
C GLU A 97 -15.39 -15.20 -10.41
N ASN A 98 -16.62 -15.41 -10.87
CA ASN A 98 -17.08 -14.96 -12.19
C ASN A 98 -17.40 -13.46 -12.25
N GLU A 99 -17.60 -12.79 -11.11
CA GLU A 99 -17.95 -11.36 -11.09
C GLU A 99 -16.81 -10.48 -11.63
N GLN A 100 -15.57 -10.87 -11.37
CA GLN A 100 -14.37 -10.16 -11.84
C GLN A 100 -14.25 -10.16 -13.37
N LEU A 101 -14.88 -11.13 -14.05
CA LEU A 101 -14.77 -11.32 -15.50
C LEU A 101 -15.77 -10.48 -16.31
N THR A 102 -16.64 -9.73 -15.63
CA THR A 102 -17.53 -8.79 -16.31
C THR A 102 -16.73 -7.64 -16.92
N GLU A 103 -17.17 -7.14 -18.08
CA GLU A 103 -16.51 -6.06 -18.80
C GLU A 103 -16.33 -4.81 -17.93
N GLU A 104 -17.37 -4.46 -17.15
CA GLU A 104 -17.34 -3.34 -16.21
C GLU A 104 -16.23 -3.49 -15.16
N LYS A 105 -16.16 -4.64 -14.49
CA LYS A 105 -15.21 -4.88 -13.40
C LYS A 105 -13.78 -5.01 -13.91
N THR A 106 -13.61 -5.68 -15.05
CA THR A 106 -12.31 -5.74 -15.74
C THR A 106 -11.84 -4.33 -16.14
N ALA A 107 -12.72 -3.51 -16.74
CA ALA A 107 -12.38 -2.14 -17.12
C ALA A 107 -12.02 -1.27 -15.91
N ARG A 108 -12.74 -1.43 -14.79
CA ARG A 108 -12.46 -0.73 -13.54
C ARG A 108 -11.05 -1.05 -13.02
N GLU A 109 -10.69 -2.33 -12.91
CA GLU A 109 -9.36 -2.75 -12.44
C GLU A 109 -8.24 -2.27 -13.37
N LEU A 110 -8.46 -2.33 -14.70
CA LEU A 110 -7.51 -1.79 -15.67
C LEU A 110 -7.33 -0.27 -15.51
N ASN A 111 -8.41 0.49 -15.38
CA ASN A 111 -8.34 1.94 -15.19
C ASN A 111 -7.62 2.31 -13.89
N LYS A 112 -7.92 1.60 -12.79
CA LYS A 112 -7.24 1.78 -11.51
C LYS A 112 -5.72 1.55 -11.65
N ALA A 113 -5.32 0.49 -12.34
CA ALA A 113 -3.91 0.18 -12.57
C ALA A 113 -3.22 1.21 -13.48
N ILE A 114 -3.88 1.65 -14.55
CA ILE A 114 -3.31 2.57 -15.54
C ILE A 114 -3.06 3.97 -14.95
N ILE A 115 -3.91 4.45 -14.03
CA ILE A 115 -3.71 5.76 -13.38
C ILE A 115 -2.38 5.86 -12.61
N THR A 116 -1.76 4.71 -12.32
CA THR A 116 -0.47 4.63 -11.63
C THR A 116 0.75 4.58 -12.57
N SER A 117 0.53 4.47 -13.89
CA SER A 117 1.56 4.37 -14.94
C SER A 117 2.03 5.74 -15.43
#